data_AF-A0A536QHW3-F1
#
_entry.id   AF-A0A536QHW3-F1
#
_cell.length_a   1.000
_cell.length_b   1.000
_cell.length_c   1.000
_cell.angle_alpha   90.00
_cell.angle_beta   90.00
_cell.angle_gamma   90.00
#
_symmetry.space_group_name_H-M   'P 1'
#
loop_
_entity.id
_entity.type
_entity.pdbx_description
1 polymer ?
#
loop_
_entity_poly.entity_id
_entity_poly.type
_entity_poly.pdbx_seq_one_letter_code
_entity_poly.pdbx_strand_id
1 'polypeptide(L)'
;MGDAFLVRAGRPPEDIDHHWHDARRHLPDRERPDHPAGQRLAFYAKHARRIGRHTGHQPVDQAPDQRIPGRVARAGGSAQGVYVYKLTSYPVIGLPTLAIPAGVKPARFGINQSYVRALTAAGCAPVLIPLIDDHDRLRAIYDRLDGIVFPGGADVAPEEYREQPIDNLNVIEPERDRIELTLARWAFDDDLPTLGICRGQQLINVALGGTLFQDLRHQGATTVEHSDADGRARTALMHRVRLDPDSRLAQLIDETSIEVNSLHHQAVKSVAPKLRVTGKSDDGVIEALESPERRFLIAVQWHPEEIDDLAWVRRLFQGFARAAQPSG
;
A
#
# COMPACT_ATOMS: atom_id res chain seq x y z
N MET A 1 20.44 9.35 24.00
CA MET A 1 19.78 9.63 25.30
C MET A 1 18.29 9.62 25.03
N GLY A 2 17.65 8.47 25.18
CA GLY A 2 16.21 8.30 24.97
C GLY A 2 15.50 8.41 26.31
N ASP A 3 14.39 9.14 26.34
CA ASP A 3 13.58 9.36 27.53
C ASP A 3 12.92 8.06 27.99
N ALA A 4 13.41 7.51 29.11
CA ALA A 4 12.81 6.37 29.78
C ALA A 4 11.67 6.87 30.68
N PHE A 5 10.42 6.51 30.35
CA PHE A 5 9.29 6.78 31.23
C PHE A 5 9.22 5.74 32.36
N LEU A 6 9.42 6.22 33.59
CA LEU A 6 9.25 5.47 34.84
C LEU A 6 7.77 5.44 35.21
N VAL A 7 7.12 4.29 35.10
CA VAL A 7 5.75 4.10 35.63
C VAL A 7 5.83 3.43 36.99
N ARG A 8 5.39 4.12 38.05
CA ARG A 8 5.18 3.51 39.39
C ARG A 8 3.89 2.69 39.36
N ALA A 9 3.96 1.43 39.78
CA ALA A 9 2.80 0.56 39.91
C ALA A 9 1.83 1.10 40.98
N GLY A 10 0.62 1.48 40.56
CA GLY A 10 -0.49 1.86 41.42
C GLY A 10 -1.79 1.23 40.94
N ARG A 11 -2.27 0.22 41.71
CA ARG A 11 -3.57 -0.49 41.72
C ARG A 11 -4.16 -1.04 40.40
N PRO A 12 -4.79 -2.24 40.42
CA PRO A 12 -5.50 -2.78 39.27
C PRO A 12 -6.81 -1.99 39.01
N PRO A 13 -7.23 -1.78 37.75
CA PRO A 13 -8.56 -1.25 37.46
C PRO A 13 -9.64 -2.32 37.73
N GLU A 14 -10.64 -1.92 38.50
CA GLU A 14 -11.86 -2.67 38.79
C GLU A 14 -12.74 -2.81 37.53
N ASP A 15 -13.56 -3.85 37.51
CA ASP A 15 -14.46 -4.27 36.44
C ASP A 15 -15.30 -3.10 35.87
N ILE A 16 -15.18 -2.85 34.57
CA ILE A 16 -16.10 -1.98 33.83
C ILE A 16 -17.13 -2.87 33.13
N ASP A 17 -18.36 -2.73 33.62
CA ASP A 17 -19.57 -3.47 33.26
C ASP A 17 -19.91 -3.35 31.76
N HIS A 18 -19.98 -4.49 31.07
CA HIS A 18 -20.49 -4.56 29.70
C HIS A 18 -22.03 -4.61 29.73
N HIS A 19 -22.68 -3.46 29.59
CA HIS A 19 -24.11 -3.44 29.31
C HIS A 19 -24.41 -4.08 27.95
N TRP A 20 -24.93 -5.30 28.04
CA TRP A 20 -25.63 -6.03 26.99
C TRP A 20 -26.90 -5.26 26.56
N HIS A 21 -26.98 -4.86 25.29
CA HIS A 21 -28.25 -4.42 24.71
C HIS A 21 -29.07 -5.65 24.27
N ASP A 22 -30.10 -5.95 25.06
CA ASP A 22 -31.13 -6.94 24.81
C ASP A 22 -32.00 -6.56 23.60
N ALA A 23 -31.84 -7.33 22.52
CA ALA A 23 -32.73 -7.31 21.38
C ALA A 23 -33.99 -8.12 21.67
N ARG A 24 -34.96 -7.56 22.42
CA ARG A 24 -36.38 -8.02 22.46
C ARG A 24 -37.29 -7.16 23.35
N ARG A 25 -37.62 -5.92 22.92
CA ARG A 25 -38.92 -5.29 23.25
C ARG A 25 -39.48 -4.50 22.04
N HIS A 26 -40.45 -5.15 21.39
CA HIS A 26 -41.46 -4.64 20.46
C HIS A 26 -42.34 -3.53 21.09
N LEU A 27 -43.12 -2.66 20.42
CA LEU A 27 -43.53 -2.32 19.03
C LEU A 27 -44.39 -0.98 19.16
N PRO A 28 -45.22 -0.51 18.19
CA PRO A 28 -44.93 0.55 17.22
C PRO A 28 -45.92 1.75 17.33
N ASP A 29 -45.72 2.79 16.50
CA ASP A 29 -46.75 3.69 15.91
C ASP A 29 -46.05 4.95 15.40
N ARG A 30 -46.49 5.71 14.40
CA ARG A 30 -47.35 5.55 13.22
C ARG A 30 -47.21 6.91 12.52
N GLU A 31 -47.30 6.90 11.19
CA GLU A 31 -47.70 8.06 10.35
C GLU A 31 -46.76 9.28 10.28
N ARG A 32 -46.11 9.48 9.11
CA ARG A 32 -46.61 10.42 8.09
C ARG A 32 -45.86 10.31 6.75
N PRO A 33 -46.48 10.79 5.65
CA PRO A 33 -46.42 10.23 4.31
C PRO A 33 -45.36 10.93 3.46
N ASP A 34 -44.83 10.22 2.47
CA ASP A 34 -44.43 10.73 1.14
C ASP A 34 -43.54 9.67 0.46
N HIS A 35 -44.15 8.61 -0.07
CA HIS A 35 -43.52 7.77 -1.08
C HIS A 35 -44.59 7.03 -1.89
N PRO A 36 -44.65 7.21 -3.22
CA PRO A 36 -45.46 6.36 -4.07
C PRO A 36 -44.92 4.92 -4.01
N ALA A 37 -45.81 3.99 -3.71
CA ALA A 37 -45.55 2.57 -3.68
C ALA A 37 -45.26 2.02 -5.09
N GLY A 38 -44.21 1.23 -5.23
CA GLY A 38 -43.98 0.43 -6.42
C GLY A 38 -42.56 -0.12 -6.54
N GLN A 39 -42.43 -1.43 -6.30
CA GLN A 39 -41.27 -2.28 -6.63
C GLN A 39 -40.07 -2.28 -5.68
N ARG A 40 -40.19 -3.01 -4.56
CA ARG A 40 -39.07 -3.74 -3.95
C ARG A 40 -39.56 -5.04 -3.30
N LEU A 41 -39.26 -6.19 -3.90
CA LEU A 41 -39.12 -7.47 -3.18
C LEU A 41 -38.59 -8.56 -4.12
N ALA A 42 -37.26 -8.71 -4.20
CA ALA A 42 -36.55 -9.97 -4.44
C ALA A 42 -35.04 -9.73 -4.59
N PHE A 43 -34.28 -9.60 -3.49
CA PHE A 43 -32.81 -9.79 -3.60
C PHE A 43 -32.07 -10.23 -2.31
N TYR A 44 -32.77 -10.66 -1.24
CA TYR A 44 -32.09 -11.07 0.00
C TYR A 44 -32.53 -12.43 0.59
N ALA A 45 -33.05 -13.34 -0.25
CA ALA A 45 -33.45 -14.68 0.22
C ALA A 45 -33.07 -15.79 -0.75
N LYS A 46 -31.78 -15.91 -1.08
CA LYS A 46 -31.18 -17.17 -1.54
C LYS A 46 -29.67 -17.04 -1.37
N HIS A 47 -29.13 -17.68 -0.33
CA HIS A 47 -27.73 -18.16 -0.16
C HIS A 47 -27.40 -18.51 1.31
N ALA A 48 -28.34 -18.35 2.25
CA ALA A 48 -28.23 -18.96 3.57
C ALA A 48 -28.67 -20.44 3.54
N ARG A 49 -27.86 -21.33 2.93
CA ARG A 49 -27.92 -22.81 3.12
C ARG A 49 -26.76 -23.54 2.43
N ARG A 50 -25.53 -23.25 2.83
CA ARG A 50 -24.42 -24.24 2.84
C ARG A 50 -23.21 -23.65 3.58
N ILE A 51 -23.29 -23.59 4.90
CA ILE A 51 -22.12 -23.35 5.75
C ILE A 51 -21.82 -24.68 6.42
N GLY A 52 -21.01 -25.48 5.73
CA GLY A 52 -20.35 -26.64 6.32
C GLY A 52 -19.30 -26.14 7.31
N ARG A 53 -19.24 -26.77 8.47
CA ARG A 53 -18.25 -26.50 9.52
C ARG A 53 -16.83 -26.67 8.95
N HIS A 54 -16.09 -25.57 8.85
CA HIS A 54 -14.62 -25.61 8.83
C HIS A 54 -14.10 -25.06 10.14
N THR A 55 -13.85 -25.98 11.07
CA THR A 55 -12.96 -25.79 12.21
C THR A 55 -11.52 -25.86 11.70
N GLY A 56 -10.76 -24.79 11.84
CA GLY A 56 -9.34 -24.77 11.45
C GLY A 56 -8.78 -23.38 11.14
N HIS A 57 -8.97 -22.40 12.01
CA HIS A 57 -8.07 -21.24 12.05
C HIS A 57 -7.05 -21.53 13.13
N GLN A 58 -5.85 -21.94 12.72
CA GLN A 58 -4.70 -21.80 13.60
C GLN A 58 -4.41 -20.30 13.76
N PRO A 59 -4.21 -19.80 14.98
CA PRO A 59 -3.74 -18.44 15.16
C PRO A 59 -2.37 -18.32 14.47
N VAL A 60 -2.22 -17.28 13.65
CA VAL A 60 -0.90 -16.84 13.23
C VAL A 60 -0.13 -16.51 14.50
N ASP A 61 0.96 -17.24 14.75
CA ASP A 61 1.84 -17.03 15.90
C ASP A 61 2.29 -15.56 15.90
N GLN A 62 1.66 -14.75 16.75
CA GLN A 62 2.24 -13.49 17.18
C GLN A 62 3.53 -13.84 17.90
N ALA A 63 4.66 -13.27 17.47
CA ALA A 63 5.87 -13.36 18.27
C ALA A 63 5.58 -12.71 19.64
N PRO A 64 5.58 -13.47 20.75
CA PRO A 64 5.30 -12.90 22.05
C PRO A 64 6.42 -11.93 22.43
N ASP A 65 6.08 -10.84 23.11
CA ASP A 65 7.04 -9.94 23.74
C ASP A 65 8.14 -10.74 24.45
N GLN A 66 9.38 -10.65 23.96
CA GLN A 66 10.48 -11.40 24.54
C GLN A 66 10.96 -10.71 25.82
N ARG A 67 10.82 -11.40 26.95
CA ARG A 67 11.43 -11.01 28.23
C ARG A 67 12.94 -11.25 28.16
N ILE A 68 13.73 -10.17 28.15
CA ILE A 68 15.18 -10.26 28.29
C ILE A 68 15.56 -9.86 29.73
N PRO A 69 16.19 -10.76 30.52
CA PRO A 69 16.69 -10.38 31.84
C PRO A 69 17.87 -9.40 31.72
N GLY A 70 17.68 -8.16 32.15
CA GLY A 70 18.78 -7.18 32.31
C GLY A 70 19.25 -7.13 33.76
N ARG A 71 20.54 -7.43 34.01
CA ARG A 71 21.18 -7.15 35.31
C ARG A 71 21.91 -5.81 35.22
N VAL A 72 21.35 -4.77 35.85
CA VAL A 72 22.12 -3.57 36.18
C VAL A 72 22.68 -3.77 37.58
N ALA A 73 24.01 -3.88 37.70
CA ALA A 73 24.65 -3.94 39.00
C ALA A 73 24.61 -2.55 39.66
N ARG A 74 23.92 -2.43 40.80
CA ARG A 74 24.16 -1.35 41.77
C ARG A 74 24.27 -1.91 43.17
N ALA A 75 25.22 -1.35 43.91
CA ALA A 75 25.50 -1.66 45.30
C ALA A 75 24.32 -1.27 46.20
N GLY A 76 23.91 -2.19 47.07
CA GLY A 76 23.08 -1.91 48.26
C GLY A 76 21.61 -1.55 47.99
N GLY A 77 20.76 -2.57 47.80
CA GLY A 77 19.31 -2.42 47.78
C GLY A 77 18.63 -3.61 47.11
N SER A 78 17.53 -4.10 47.66
CA SER A 78 16.77 -5.23 47.13
C SER A 78 16.44 -5.03 45.65
N ALA A 79 16.95 -5.93 44.80
CA ALA A 79 16.79 -5.85 43.36
C ALA A 79 15.32 -6.08 42.96
N GLN A 80 14.56 -5.00 42.76
CA GLN A 80 13.38 -5.05 41.90
C GLN A 80 13.89 -5.14 40.46
N GLY A 81 13.62 -6.28 39.80
CA GLY A 81 14.01 -6.50 38.41
C GLY A 81 13.43 -5.42 37.51
N VAL A 82 14.30 -4.77 36.72
CA VAL A 82 13.87 -3.86 35.65
C VAL A 82 13.52 -4.74 34.44
N TYR A 83 12.27 -4.69 34.01
CA TYR A 83 11.85 -5.30 32.75
C TYR A 83 12.04 -4.28 31.63
N VAL A 84 12.85 -4.62 30.64
CA VAL A 84 12.90 -3.87 29.37
C VAL A 84 11.97 -4.60 28.41
N TYR A 85 10.85 -3.96 28.07
CA TYR A 85 9.99 -4.44 26.99
C TYR A 85 10.59 -3.94 25.69
N LYS A 86 11.04 -4.86 24.83
CA LYS A 86 11.25 -4.54 23.42
C LYS A 86 9.88 -4.55 22.78
N LEU A 87 9.23 -3.38 22.74
CA LEU A 87 8.00 -3.21 21.98
C LEU A 87 8.32 -3.61 20.54
N THR A 88 7.55 -4.57 20.00
CA THR A 88 7.64 -4.93 18.59
C THR A 88 7.22 -3.70 17.78
N SER A 89 8.19 -2.95 17.25
CA SER A 89 7.92 -1.80 16.41
C SER A 89 7.60 -2.27 15.01
N TYR A 90 6.33 -2.18 14.61
CA TYR A 90 5.95 -2.34 13.21
C TYR A 90 6.40 -1.11 12.43
N PRO A 91 7.01 -1.26 11.24
CA PRO A 91 7.34 -0.13 10.40
C PRO A 91 6.06 0.56 9.95
N VAL A 92 5.99 1.88 10.15
CA VAL A 92 4.85 2.72 9.76
C VAL A 92 4.99 3.06 8.29
N ILE A 93 4.09 2.51 7.47
CA ILE A 93 4.16 2.63 6.01
C ILE A 93 3.10 3.61 5.51
N GLY A 94 3.57 4.70 4.90
CA GLY A 94 2.70 5.68 4.26
C GLY A 94 2.07 5.13 2.99
N LEU A 95 0.76 5.38 2.82
CA LEU A 95 0.02 5.02 1.62
C LEU A 95 -0.86 6.21 1.19
N PRO A 96 -0.42 7.01 0.20
CA PRO A 96 -1.24 8.06 -0.38
C PRO A 96 -2.60 7.54 -0.86
N THR A 97 -3.63 8.33 -0.60
CA THR A 97 -5.01 8.00 -0.96
C THR A 97 -5.38 8.58 -2.33
N LEU A 98 -6.46 8.06 -2.92
CA LEU A 98 -7.15 8.72 -4.02
C LEU A 98 -8.34 9.55 -3.51
N ALA A 99 -8.76 10.52 -4.31
CA ALA A 99 -9.98 11.28 -4.08
C ALA A 99 -11.19 10.49 -4.59
N ILE A 100 -12.13 10.18 -3.70
CA ILE A 100 -13.43 9.61 -4.05
C ILE A 100 -14.41 10.80 -4.13
N PRO A 101 -14.86 11.18 -5.34
CA PRO A 101 -15.70 12.35 -5.51
C PRO A 101 -17.04 12.21 -4.79
N ALA A 102 -17.65 13.34 -4.46
CA ALA A 102 -18.98 13.36 -3.87
C ALA A 102 -20.02 12.80 -4.86
N GLY A 103 -20.98 12.07 -4.32
CA GLY A 103 -22.19 11.66 -5.02
C GLY A 103 -23.38 11.80 -4.08
N VAL A 104 -24.13 10.71 -3.87
CA VAL A 104 -25.12 10.64 -2.78
C VAL A 104 -24.46 10.77 -1.40
N LYS A 105 -23.18 10.40 -1.30
CA LYS A 105 -22.38 10.50 -0.07
C LYS A 105 -21.34 11.62 -0.22
N PRO A 106 -20.88 12.21 0.90
CA PRO A 106 -19.78 13.18 0.86
C PRO A 106 -18.52 12.60 0.24
N ALA A 107 -17.70 13.47 -0.35
CA ALA A 107 -16.37 13.13 -0.86
C ALA A 107 -15.49 12.55 0.25
N ARG A 108 -14.56 11.68 -0.11
CA ARG A 108 -13.69 10.95 0.84
C ARG A 108 -12.33 10.71 0.23
N PHE A 109 -11.38 10.42 1.10
CA PHE A 109 -10.13 9.79 0.72
C PHE A 109 -10.23 8.28 0.92
N GLY A 110 -9.62 7.51 0.03
CA GLY A 110 -9.64 6.05 0.15
C GLY A 110 -8.56 5.37 -0.68
N ILE A 111 -8.46 4.05 -0.50
CA ILE A 111 -7.56 3.18 -1.27
C ILE A 111 -8.14 1.76 -1.31
N ASN A 112 -7.69 0.94 -2.27
CA ASN A 112 -8.07 -0.47 -2.33
C ASN A 112 -7.53 -1.22 -1.10
N GLN A 113 -8.34 -2.13 -0.55
CA GLN A 113 -7.96 -2.91 0.63
C GLN A 113 -6.78 -3.87 0.37
N SER A 114 -6.53 -4.24 -0.89
CA SER A 114 -5.43 -5.12 -1.29
C SER A 114 -4.07 -4.59 -0.83
N TYR A 115 -3.80 -3.29 -1.02
CA TYR A 115 -2.57 -2.65 -0.49
C TYR A 115 -2.43 -2.80 1.03
N VAL A 116 -3.49 -2.50 1.78
CA VAL A 116 -3.49 -2.57 3.25
C VAL A 116 -3.27 -4.01 3.72
N ARG A 117 -3.88 -4.99 3.05
CA ARG A 117 -3.75 -6.41 3.36
C ARG A 117 -2.34 -6.92 3.08
N ALA A 118 -1.78 -6.61 1.91
CA ALA A 118 -0.43 -7.02 1.53
C ALA A 118 0.62 -6.47 2.51
N LEU A 119 0.51 -5.19 2.88
CA LEU A 119 1.39 -4.56 3.86
C LEU A 119 1.24 -5.16 5.26
N THR A 120 0.02 -5.36 5.73
CA THR A 120 -0.25 -6.00 7.03
C THR A 120 0.32 -7.42 7.07
N ALA A 121 0.14 -8.20 6.01
CA ALA A 121 0.67 -9.56 5.88
C ALA A 121 2.20 -9.61 5.88
N ALA A 122 2.86 -8.53 5.44
CA ALA A 122 4.31 -8.37 5.50
C ALA A 122 4.84 -7.90 6.86
N GLY A 123 3.96 -7.67 7.84
CA GLY A 123 4.35 -7.18 9.17
C GLY A 123 4.55 -5.67 9.22
N CYS A 124 3.86 -4.90 8.37
CA CYS A 124 3.87 -3.44 8.40
C CYS A 124 2.62 -2.87 9.09
N ALA A 125 2.71 -1.62 9.57
CA ALA A 125 1.58 -0.81 10.02
C ALA A 125 1.24 0.25 8.96
N PRO A 126 0.28 0.00 8.04
CA PRO A 126 -0.07 0.96 7.01
C PRO A 126 -0.84 2.16 7.58
N VAL A 127 -0.46 3.37 7.16
CA VAL A 127 -1.17 4.63 7.45
C VAL A 127 -1.57 5.31 6.15
N LEU A 128 -2.85 5.68 6.05
CA LEU A 128 -3.36 6.40 4.88
C LEU A 128 -2.96 7.87 4.94
N ILE A 129 -2.38 8.36 3.86
CA ILE A 129 -2.00 9.77 3.71
C ILE A 129 -3.10 10.46 2.89
N PRO A 130 -3.93 11.32 3.52
CA PRO A 130 -4.92 12.11 2.79
C PRO A 130 -4.22 13.10 1.84
N LEU A 131 -4.92 13.49 0.77
CA LEU A 131 -4.43 14.50 -0.17
C LEU A 131 -4.52 15.89 0.48
N ILE A 132 -3.47 16.26 1.22
CA ILE A 132 -3.37 17.54 1.92
C ILE A 132 -2.53 18.51 1.08
N ASP A 133 -3.17 19.58 0.59
CA ASP A 133 -2.49 20.73 -0.02
C ASP A 133 -2.01 21.74 1.04
N ASP A 134 -1.22 21.26 1.98
CA ASP A 134 -0.52 22.03 3.01
C ASP A 134 0.82 21.34 3.25
N HIS A 135 1.88 21.99 2.77
CA HIS A 135 3.22 21.42 2.73
C HIS A 135 3.75 21.07 4.13
N ASP A 136 3.50 21.92 5.13
CA ASP A 136 4.00 21.72 6.50
C ASP A 136 3.27 20.58 7.20
N ARG A 137 1.95 20.48 7.01
CA ARG A 137 1.15 19.37 7.56
C ARG A 137 1.47 18.05 6.88
N LEU A 138 1.65 18.06 5.56
CA LEU A 138 2.05 16.88 4.81
C LEU A 138 3.42 16.40 5.26
N ARG A 139 4.39 17.33 5.43
CA ARG A 139 5.72 17.01 5.95
C ARG A 139 5.68 16.44 7.36
N ALA A 140 4.84 16.99 8.25
CA ALA A 140 4.68 16.47 9.61
C ALA A 140 4.16 15.01 9.65
N ILE A 141 3.33 14.60 8.68
CA ILE A 141 2.93 13.19 8.53
C ILE A 141 4.10 12.37 7.99
N TYR A 142 4.74 12.87 6.92
CA TYR A 142 5.84 12.20 6.25
C TYR A 142 7.02 11.87 7.18
N ASP A 143 7.41 12.78 8.07
CA ASP A 143 8.53 12.58 9.01
C ASP A 143 8.29 11.47 10.06
N ARG A 144 7.08 10.90 10.11
CA ARG A 144 6.71 9.77 10.99
C ARG A 144 6.71 8.41 10.26
N LEU A 145 7.03 8.40 8.98
CA LEU A 145 7.00 7.19 8.16
C LEU A 145 8.36 6.49 8.19
N ASP A 146 8.33 5.16 8.23
CA ASP A 146 9.52 4.33 8.08
C ASP A 146 9.69 3.82 6.64
N GLY A 147 8.64 3.95 5.82
CA GLY A 147 8.61 3.64 4.40
C GLY A 147 7.35 4.20 3.75
N ILE A 148 7.31 4.20 2.41
CA ILE A 148 6.15 4.65 1.64
C ILE A 148 5.86 3.72 0.45
N VAL A 149 4.58 3.49 0.19
CA VAL A 149 4.11 2.80 -1.01
C VAL A 149 3.27 3.76 -1.85
N PHE A 150 3.66 3.97 -3.11
CA PHE A 150 2.86 4.69 -4.08
C PHE A 150 1.96 3.70 -4.84
N PRO A 151 0.63 3.79 -4.69
CA PRO A 151 -0.29 2.82 -5.27
C PRO A 151 -0.56 3.09 -6.76
N GLY A 152 -1.26 2.14 -7.39
CA GLY A 152 -1.88 2.33 -8.70
C GLY A 152 -2.97 3.41 -8.68
N GLY A 153 -3.47 3.78 -9.85
CA GLY A 153 -4.50 4.80 -9.97
C GLY A 153 -4.69 5.31 -11.39
N ALA A 154 -5.21 6.54 -11.46
CA ALA A 154 -5.43 7.32 -12.67
C ALA A 154 -4.13 7.67 -13.41
N ASP A 155 -4.23 8.25 -14.60
CA ASP A 155 -3.05 8.62 -15.38
C ASP A 155 -2.28 9.75 -14.69
N VAL A 156 -0.95 9.77 -14.86
CA VAL A 156 -0.14 10.94 -14.46
C VAL A 156 -0.27 12.02 -15.52
N ALA A 157 -0.60 13.24 -15.09
CA ALA A 157 -0.79 14.38 -15.96
C ALA A 157 0.44 14.65 -16.87
N PRO A 158 0.28 14.73 -18.21
CA PRO A 158 1.37 14.97 -19.17
C PRO A 158 2.22 16.21 -18.90
N GLU A 159 1.61 17.24 -18.31
CA GLU A 159 2.27 18.49 -17.96
C GLU A 159 3.41 18.27 -16.95
N GLU A 160 3.29 17.28 -16.06
CA GLU A 160 4.28 16.96 -15.04
C GLU A 160 5.59 16.42 -15.63
N TYR A 161 5.55 15.89 -16.86
CA TYR A 161 6.73 15.48 -17.64
C TYR A 161 6.88 16.25 -18.95
N ARG A 162 6.29 17.47 -19.01
CA ARG A 162 6.47 18.47 -20.08
C ARG A 162 6.03 17.99 -21.47
N GLU A 163 5.02 17.13 -21.53
CA GLU A 163 4.38 16.73 -22.79
C GLU A 163 2.98 17.34 -22.91
N GLN A 164 2.48 17.45 -24.14
CA GLN A 164 1.08 17.83 -24.40
C GLN A 164 0.20 16.58 -24.32
N PRO A 165 -1.03 16.70 -23.80
CA PRO A 165 -1.94 15.56 -23.72
C PRO A 165 -2.33 15.05 -25.11
N ILE A 166 -2.43 13.73 -25.25
CA ILE A 166 -3.06 13.06 -26.40
C ILE A 166 -4.54 12.82 -26.13
N ASP A 167 -5.33 12.59 -27.19
CA ASP A 167 -6.78 12.38 -27.10
C ASP A 167 -7.17 11.11 -26.30
N ASN A 168 -6.25 10.17 -26.13
CA ASN A 168 -6.46 8.86 -25.51
C ASN A 168 -6.04 8.76 -24.04
N LEU A 169 -5.80 9.90 -23.40
CA LEU A 169 -5.53 9.94 -21.97
C LEU A 169 -6.77 9.50 -21.18
N ASN A 170 -6.57 8.68 -20.15
CA ASN A 170 -7.64 8.39 -19.21
C ASN A 170 -7.83 9.56 -18.23
N VAL A 171 -8.61 9.33 -17.17
CA VAL A 171 -8.76 10.31 -16.09
C VAL A 171 -7.38 10.67 -15.53
N ILE A 172 -7.14 11.96 -15.33
CA ILE A 172 -5.99 12.49 -14.59
C ILE A 172 -6.44 13.11 -13.28
N GLU A 173 -5.55 13.15 -12.29
CA GLU A 173 -5.82 13.71 -10.96
C GLU A 173 -4.73 14.73 -10.57
N PRO A 174 -4.72 15.96 -11.13
CA PRO A 174 -3.60 16.90 -10.97
C PRO A 174 -3.27 17.26 -9.50
N GLU A 175 -4.29 17.35 -8.63
CA GLU A 175 -4.07 17.59 -7.20
C GLU A 175 -3.33 16.43 -6.54
N ARG A 176 -3.69 15.20 -6.88
CA ARG A 176 -3.03 13.98 -6.42
C ARG A 176 -1.61 13.90 -6.98
N ASP A 177 -1.43 14.18 -8.27
CA ASP A 177 -0.12 14.22 -8.91
C ASP A 177 0.82 15.17 -8.16
N ARG A 178 0.41 16.41 -7.90
CA ARG A 178 1.24 17.40 -7.20
C ARG A 178 1.69 16.93 -5.82
N ILE A 179 0.77 16.34 -5.05
CA ILE A 179 1.03 15.85 -3.68
C ILE A 179 1.94 14.62 -3.71
N GLU A 180 1.63 13.63 -4.54
CA GLU A 180 2.42 12.40 -4.59
C GLU A 180 3.80 12.63 -5.23
N LEU A 181 3.94 13.51 -6.22
CA LEU A 181 5.24 13.92 -6.77
C LEU A 181 6.10 14.59 -5.70
N THR A 182 5.50 15.39 -4.82
CA THR A 182 6.20 16.00 -3.68
C THR A 182 6.69 14.92 -2.71
N LEU A 183 5.82 13.98 -2.34
CA LEU A 183 6.17 12.85 -1.47
C LEU A 183 7.26 11.96 -2.10
N ALA A 184 7.20 11.70 -3.41
CA ALA A 184 8.18 10.86 -4.11
C ALA A 184 9.57 11.50 -4.14
N ARG A 185 9.63 12.82 -4.33
CA ARG A 185 10.88 13.59 -4.25
C ARG A 185 11.47 13.55 -2.84
N TRP A 186 10.66 13.79 -1.80
CA TRP A 186 11.13 13.68 -0.41
C TRP A 186 11.61 12.27 -0.08
N ALA A 187 10.82 11.24 -0.44
CA ALA A 187 11.16 9.85 -0.19
C ALA A 187 12.49 9.47 -0.84
N PHE A 188 12.74 9.96 -2.05
CA PHE A 188 14.01 9.79 -2.71
C PHE A 188 15.13 10.57 -2.01
N ASP A 189 14.94 11.85 -1.70
CA ASP A 189 16.01 12.71 -1.15
C ASP A 189 16.41 12.30 0.29
N ASP A 190 15.45 11.83 1.08
CA ASP A 190 15.65 11.40 2.47
C ASP A 190 16.02 9.90 2.59
N ASP A 191 16.20 9.18 1.46
CA ASP A 191 16.45 7.73 1.39
C ASP A 191 15.40 6.89 2.18
N LEU A 192 14.13 7.30 2.09
CA LEU A 192 13.00 6.57 2.66
C LEU A 192 12.68 5.34 1.80
N PRO A 193 12.59 4.12 2.39
CA PRO A 193 12.22 2.91 1.69
C PRO A 193 10.93 3.10 0.91
N THR A 194 11.02 2.92 -0.40
CA THR A 194 9.96 3.27 -1.35
C THR A 194 9.60 2.08 -2.22
N LEU A 195 8.30 1.79 -2.33
CA LEU A 195 7.75 0.85 -3.30
C LEU A 195 6.75 1.58 -4.21
N GLY A 196 6.98 1.58 -5.52
CA GLY A 196 6.02 2.07 -6.52
C GLY A 196 5.26 0.93 -7.17
N ILE A 197 3.94 1.04 -7.30
CA ILE A 197 3.09 0.01 -7.93
C ILE A 197 2.26 0.63 -9.05
N CYS A 198 2.36 0.08 -10.26
CA CYS A 198 1.66 0.53 -11.46
C CYS A 198 1.86 2.04 -11.70
N ARG A 199 0.82 2.85 -11.49
CA ARG A 199 0.92 4.32 -11.50
C ARG A 199 2.03 4.82 -10.57
N GLY A 200 2.24 4.21 -9.40
CA GLY A 200 3.32 4.57 -8.49
C GLY A 200 4.72 4.47 -9.11
N GLN A 201 4.95 3.49 -10.01
CA GLN A 201 6.21 3.42 -10.77
C GLN A 201 6.35 4.60 -11.73
N GLN A 202 5.29 4.90 -12.45
CA GLN A 202 5.25 5.99 -13.42
C GLN A 202 5.46 7.35 -12.74
N LEU A 203 4.77 7.56 -11.61
CA LEU A 203 4.91 8.74 -10.77
C LEU A 203 6.34 8.92 -10.24
N ILE A 204 6.97 7.86 -9.70
CA ILE A 204 8.36 7.94 -9.23
C ILE A 204 9.30 8.30 -10.38
N ASN A 205 9.11 7.70 -11.55
CA ASN A 205 9.90 8.03 -12.74
C ASN A 205 9.75 9.51 -13.13
N VAL A 206 8.52 10.03 -13.18
CA VAL A 206 8.24 11.45 -13.48
C VAL A 206 8.83 12.37 -12.40
N ALA A 207 8.66 12.04 -11.12
CA ALA A 207 9.18 12.80 -9.99
C ALA A 207 10.71 13.02 -10.08
N LEU A 208 11.41 12.03 -10.63
CA LEU A 208 12.87 12.01 -10.78
C LEU A 208 13.35 12.45 -12.19
N GLY A 209 12.44 12.92 -13.04
CA GLY A 209 12.77 13.56 -14.32
C GLY A 209 12.69 12.66 -15.55
N GLY A 210 12.03 11.51 -15.46
CA GLY A 210 11.68 10.67 -16.60
C GLY A 210 10.38 11.10 -17.29
N THR A 211 10.00 10.39 -18.34
CA THR A 211 8.75 10.63 -19.11
C THR A 211 7.96 9.35 -19.33
N LEU A 212 6.70 9.47 -19.76
CA LEU A 212 5.79 8.35 -19.98
C LEU A 212 5.33 8.26 -21.44
N PHE A 213 4.96 7.05 -21.86
CA PHE A 213 3.98 6.87 -22.90
C PHE A 213 2.60 7.12 -22.28
N GLN A 214 1.84 8.03 -22.87
CA GLN A 214 0.47 8.36 -22.47
C GLN A 214 -0.52 7.28 -22.87
N ASP A 215 -0.23 6.55 -23.94
CA ASP A 215 -0.94 5.32 -24.30
C ASP A 215 -0.04 4.43 -25.18
N LEU A 216 0.27 3.23 -24.69
CA LEU A 216 1.18 2.30 -25.35
C LEU A 216 0.67 1.89 -26.73
N ARG A 217 -0.63 1.65 -26.90
CA ARG A 217 -1.23 1.16 -28.15
C ARG A 217 -1.24 2.27 -29.20
N HIS A 218 -1.73 3.45 -28.83
CA HIS A 218 -1.87 4.59 -29.75
C HIS A 218 -0.51 5.17 -30.15
N GLN A 219 0.51 5.04 -29.30
CA GLN A 219 1.87 5.46 -29.61
C GLN A 219 2.74 4.34 -30.23
N GLY A 220 2.17 3.16 -30.49
CA GLY A 220 2.88 2.05 -31.14
C GLY A 220 4.04 1.48 -30.32
N ALA A 221 3.98 1.61 -28.99
CA ALA A 221 5.02 1.21 -28.06
C ALA A 221 4.85 -0.23 -27.52
N THR A 222 3.77 -0.92 -27.91
CA THR A 222 3.50 -2.32 -27.55
C THR A 222 2.90 -3.10 -28.72
N THR A 223 3.11 -4.41 -28.70
CA THR A 223 2.46 -5.36 -29.62
C THR A 223 1.45 -6.28 -28.92
N VAL A 224 1.23 -6.12 -27.60
CA VAL A 224 0.32 -6.94 -26.79
C VAL A 224 -0.64 -6.07 -25.97
N GLU A 225 -1.67 -6.67 -25.38
CA GLU A 225 -2.55 -5.97 -24.44
C GLU A 225 -1.92 -5.93 -23.05
N HIS A 226 -1.83 -4.73 -22.47
CA HIS A 226 -1.40 -4.48 -21.09
C HIS A 226 -2.54 -3.90 -20.23
N SER A 227 -3.60 -3.37 -20.85
CA SER A 227 -4.75 -2.78 -20.14
C SER A 227 -5.84 -3.81 -19.83
N ASP A 228 -6.66 -3.55 -18.82
CA ASP A 228 -7.78 -4.40 -18.39
C ASP A 228 -9.04 -4.29 -19.27
N ALA A 229 -8.90 -3.78 -20.50
CA ALA A 229 -10.00 -3.54 -21.44
C ALA A 229 -10.80 -4.79 -21.82
N ASP A 230 -10.25 -5.99 -21.61
CA ASP A 230 -10.95 -7.27 -21.83
C ASP A 230 -11.82 -7.72 -20.65
N GLY A 231 -11.83 -6.97 -19.54
CA GLY A 231 -12.65 -7.23 -18.36
C GLY A 231 -12.19 -8.43 -17.53
N ARG A 232 -10.94 -8.89 -17.70
CA ARG A 232 -10.38 -9.98 -16.90
C ARG A 232 -10.28 -9.62 -15.40
N ALA A 233 -10.19 -10.64 -14.57
CA ALA A 233 -9.95 -10.44 -13.14
C ALA A 233 -8.58 -9.76 -12.91
N ARG A 234 -8.52 -8.83 -11.95
CA ARG A 234 -7.27 -8.15 -11.57
C ARG A 234 -6.16 -9.12 -11.10
N THR A 235 -6.54 -10.33 -10.68
CA THR A 235 -5.63 -11.40 -10.25
C THR A 235 -5.10 -12.26 -11.41
N ALA A 236 -5.60 -12.07 -12.64
CA ALA A 236 -5.19 -12.90 -13.77
C ALA A 236 -3.77 -12.56 -14.22
N LEU A 237 -2.88 -13.56 -14.22
CA LEU A 237 -1.55 -13.45 -14.81
C LEU A 237 -1.66 -13.41 -16.33
N MET A 238 -0.80 -12.61 -16.96
CA MET A 238 -0.96 -12.20 -18.35
C MET A 238 0.27 -12.39 -19.20
N HIS A 239 1.41 -11.91 -18.70
CA HIS A 239 2.63 -11.88 -19.47
C HIS A 239 3.83 -12.09 -18.56
N ARG A 240 4.91 -12.45 -19.21
CA ARG A 240 6.20 -12.66 -18.57
C ARG A 240 6.99 -11.35 -18.49
N VAL A 241 7.62 -11.14 -17.34
CA VAL A 241 8.65 -10.12 -17.13
C VAL A 241 9.99 -10.81 -16.92
N ARG A 242 11.00 -10.42 -17.70
CA ARG A 242 12.39 -10.84 -17.49
C ARG A 242 13.08 -9.80 -16.63
N LEU A 243 13.69 -10.26 -15.55
CA LEU A 243 14.42 -9.42 -14.61
C LEU A 243 15.92 -9.50 -14.86
N ASP A 244 16.58 -8.39 -14.61
CA ASP A 244 18.03 -8.32 -14.57
C ASP A 244 18.54 -9.12 -13.36
N PRO A 245 19.36 -10.17 -13.53
CA PRO A 245 19.83 -11.01 -12.42
C PRO A 245 20.63 -10.25 -11.36
N ASP A 246 21.26 -9.13 -11.74
CA ASP A 246 22.03 -8.29 -10.83
C ASP A 246 21.17 -7.25 -10.11
N SER A 247 19.87 -7.20 -10.40
CA SER A 247 18.94 -6.28 -9.74
C SER A 247 18.63 -6.70 -8.31
N ARG A 248 18.39 -5.70 -7.46
CA ARG A 248 17.87 -5.93 -6.11
C ARG A 248 16.56 -6.69 -6.15
N LEU A 249 15.68 -6.37 -7.10
CA LEU A 249 14.40 -7.06 -7.26
C LEU A 249 14.59 -8.57 -7.51
N ALA A 250 15.39 -8.95 -8.50
CA ALA A 250 15.63 -10.37 -8.83
C ALA A 250 16.25 -11.13 -7.65
N GLN A 251 17.24 -10.54 -6.97
CA GLN A 251 17.86 -11.15 -5.78
C GLN A 251 16.88 -11.26 -4.61
N LEU A 252 16.03 -10.24 -4.42
CA LEU A 252 15.07 -10.21 -3.32
C LEU A 252 13.99 -11.28 -3.48
N ILE A 253 13.50 -11.45 -4.71
CA ILE A 253 12.44 -12.42 -5.00
C ILE A 253 12.98 -13.77 -5.44
N ASP A 254 14.29 -13.94 -5.60
CA ASP A 254 14.95 -15.18 -6.04
C ASP A 254 14.38 -15.74 -7.35
N GLU A 255 14.11 -14.84 -8.31
CA GLU A 255 13.60 -15.18 -9.64
C GLU A 255 14.17 -14.20 -10.67
N THR A 256 14.41 -14.67 -11.89
CA THR A 256 14.81 -13.82 -13.04
C THR A 256 13.76 -13.76 -14.14
N SER A 257 12.66 -14.50 -13.98
CA SER A 257 11.55 -14.55 -14.91
C SER A 257 10.27 -14.81 -14.12
N ILE A 258 9.31 -13.90 -14.19
CA ILE A 258 8.04 -13.99 -13.45
C ILE A 258 6.86 -13.76 -14.38
N GLU A 259 5.74 -14.41 -14.10
CA GLU A 259 4.44 -14.10 -14.72
C GLU A 259 3.70 -13.09 -13.83
N VAL A 260 3.16 -12.02 -14.43
CA VAL A 260 2.54 -10.91 -13.71
C VAL A 260 1.13 -10.62 -14.23
N ASN A 261 0.28 -10.01 -13.40
CA ASN A 261 -0.93 -9.34 -13.88
C ASN A 261 -0.57 -8.01 -14.54
N SER A 262 -1.45 -7.47 -15.39
CA SER A 262 -1.21 -6.16 -16.02
C SER A 262 -2.53 -5.45 -16.21
N LEU A 263 -2.58 -4.17 -15.82
CA LEU A 263 -3.78 -3.31 -15.81
C LEU A 263 -3.40 -1.85 -16.15
N HIS A 264 -2.53 -1.66 -17.15
CA HIS A 264 -2.02 -0.34 -17.51
C HIS A 264 -2.00 -0.13 -19.02
N HIS A 265 -2.26 1.11 -19.43
CA HIS A 265 -2.08 1.55 -20.82
C HIS A 265 -0.98 2.63 -20.93
N GLN A 266 -0.62 3.31 -19.83
CA GLN A 266 0.60 4.09 -19.72
C GLN A 266 1.80 3.20 -19.34
N ALA A 267 3.01 3.63 -19.70
CA ALA A 267 4.24 3.07 -19.15
C ALA A 267 5.40 4.07 -19.25
N VAL A 268 6.54 3.72 -18.67
CA VAL A 268 7.75 4.53 -18.75
C VAL A 268 8.30 4.59 -20.17
N LYS A 269 8.54 5.80 -20.67
CA LYS A 269 9.14 6.08 -21.99
C LYS A 269 10.62 6.42 -21.87
N SER A 270 10.94 7.44 -21.06
CA SER A 270 12.31 7.81 -20.72
C SER A 270 12.53 7.58 -19.24
N VAL A 271 13.55 6.82 -18.89
CA VAL A 271 13.88 6.50 -17.50
C VAL A 271 14.60 7.68 -16.88
N ALA A 272 14.19 8.05 -15.66
CA ALA A 272 14.84 9.10 -14.88
C ALA A 272 16.34 8.78 -14.64
N PRO A 273 17.24 9.78 -14.60
CA PRO A 273 18.68 9.54 -14.46
C PRO A 273 19.11 8.75 -13.23
N LYS A 274 18.32 8.82 -12.14
CA LYS A 274 18.61 8.15 -10.85
C LYS A 274 17.97 6.77 -10.73
N LEU A 275 17.36 6.27 -11.80
CA LEU A 275 16.72 4.96 -11.90
C LEU A 275 17.39 4.12 -12.97
N ARG A 276 17.33 2.80 -12.79
CA ARG A 276 17.77 1.79 -13.75
C ARG A 276 16.60 0.87 -14.07
N VAL A 277 16.50 0.45 -15.33
CA VAL A 277 15.58 -0.62 -15.75
C VAL A 277 16.08 -1.96 -15.25
N THR A 278 15.21 -2.69 -14.56
CA THR A 278 15.51 -4.01 -14.00
C THR A 278 14.50 -5.08 -14.36
N GLY A 279 13.41 -4.71 -15.05
CA GLY A 279 12.44 -5.66 -15.58
C GLY A 279 11.82 -5.15 -16.87
N LYS A 280 11.66 -6.05 -17.84
CA LYS A 280 10.93 -5.78 -19.08
C LYS A 280 10.03 -6.94 -19.47
N SER A 281 8.89 -6.63 -20.07
CA SER A 281 8.05 -7.60 -20.77
C SER A 281 8.72 -8.09 -22.06
N ASP A 282 8.18 -9.16 -22.66
CA ASP A 282 8.73 -9.73 -23.90
C ASP A 282 8.65 -8.77 -25.12
N ASP A 283 7.74 -7.79 -25.11
CA ASP A 283 7.63 -6.72 -26.12
C ASP A 283 8.49 -5.48 -25.78
N GLY A 284 9.24 -5.52 -24.68
CA GLY A 284 10.23 -4.50 -24.33
C GLY A 284 9.71 -3.35 -23.47
N VAL A 285 8.44 -3.36 -23.08
CA VAL A 285 7.86 -2.39 -22.12
C VAL A 285 8.58 -2.51 -20.78
N ILE A 286 8.86 -1.37 -20.16
CA ILE A 286 9.55 -1.31 -18.87
C ILE A 286 8.55 -1.66 -17.76
N GLU A 287 8.87 -2.73 -17.04
CA GLU A 287 8.00 -3.35 -16.04
C GLU A 287 8.56 -3.22 -14.62
N ALA A 288 9.86 -3.03 -14.48
CA ALA A 288 10.47 -2.73 -13.18
C ALA A 288 11.63 -1.73 -13.30
N LEU A 289 11.66 -0.84 -12.31
CA LEU A 289 12.72 0.14 -12.07
C LEU A 289 13.24 -0.02 -10.63
N GLU A 290 14.52 0.26 -10.43
CA GLU A 290 15.07 0.45 -9.09
C GLU A 290 16.09 1.59 -9.09
N SER A 291 16.40 2.12 -7.90
CA SER A 291 17.52 3.05 -7.75
C SER A 291 18.71 2.36 -7.08
N PRO A 292 19.89 2.33 -7.73
CA PRO A 292 21.11 1.84 -7.09
C PRO A 292 21.64 2.80 -6.02
N GLU A 293 21.19 4.07 -6.02
CA GLU A 293 21.64 5.12 -5.10
C GLU A 293 20.90 5.13 -3.75
N ARG A 294 19.88 4.27 -3.59
CA ARG A 294 18.99 4.25 -2.43
C ARG A 294 18.95 2.90 -1.76
N ARG A 295 18.79 2.89 -0.42
CA ARG A 295 18.77 1.65 0.37
C ARG A 295 17.63 0.73 -0.03
N PHE A 296 16.48 1.30 -0.37
CA PHE A 296 15.35 0.58 -0.94
C PHE A 296 14.47 1.51 -1.79
N LEU A 297 14.59 1.41 -3.11
CA LEU A 297 13.62 1.95 -4.05
C LEU A 297 13.42 0.91 -5.14
N ILE A 298 12.26 0.27 -5.14
CA ILE A 298 11.80 -0.64 -6.19
C ILE A 298 10.46 -0.10 -6.69
N ALA A 299 10.26 -0.11 -7.99
CA ALA A 299 9.00 0.29 -8.58
C ALA A 299 8.64 -0.68 -9.71
N VAL A 300 7.41 -1.20 -9.68
CA VAL A 300 6.93 -2.24 -10.59
C VAL A 300 5.65 -1.79 -11.27
N GLN A 301 5.43 -2.22 -12.50
CA GLN A 301 4.31 -1.78 -13.34
C GLN A 301 3.05 -2.65 -13.16
N TRP A 302 3.20 -3.90 -12.70
CA TRP A 302 2.10 -4.79 -12.34
C TRP A 302 1.51 -4.48 -10.95
N HIS A 303 0.52 -5.26 -10.53
CA HIS A 303 -0.23 -5.09 -9.28
C HIS A 303 0.03 -6.26 -8.30
N PRO A 304 1.19 -6.29 -7.61
CA PRO A 304 1.53 -7.39 -6.70
C PRO A 304 0.56 -7.51 -5.52
N GLU A 305 -0.11 -6.43 -5.13
CA GLU A 305 -1.12 -6.43 -4.06
C GLU A 305 -2.37 -7.25 -4.41
N GLU A 306 -2.63 -7.52 -5.70
CA GLU A 306 -3.77 -8.32 -6.17
C GLU A 306 -3.43 -9.80 -6.36
N ILE A 307 -2.14 -10.18 -6.26
CA ILE A 307 -1.61 -11.55 -6.46
C ILE A 307 -0.70 -11.96 -5.29
N ASP A 308 -1.11 -11.59 -4.07
CA ASP A 308 -0.34 -11.76 -2.82
C ASP A 308 -0.21 -13.23 -2.35
N ASP A 309 -0.91 -14.15 -3.02
CA ASP A 309 -0.82 -15.59 -2.85
C ASP A 309 0.44 -16.20 -3.50
N LEU A 310 1.13 -15.47 -4.37
CA LEU A 310 2.38 -15.91 -4.97
C LEU A 310 3.58 -15.74 -4.02
N ALA A 311 4.47 -16.75 -3.98
CA ALA A 311 5.61 -16.75 -3.06
C ALA A 311 6.60 -15.61 -3.31
N TRP A 312 6.88 -15.30 -4.58
CA TRP A 312 7.79 -14.21 -4.96
C TRP A 312 7.20 -12.83 -4.62
N VAL A 313 5.87 -12.68 -4.69
CA VAL A 313 5.18 -11.45 -4.26
C VAL A 313 5.30 -11.25 -2.76
N ARG A 314 5.09 -12.30 -1.96
CA ARG A 314 5.33 -12.22 -0.51
C ARG A 314 6.77 -11.80 -0.18
N ARG A 315 7.76 -12.33 -0.91
CA ARG A 315 9.17 -11.95 -0.75
C ARG A 315 9.40 -10.47 -1.07
N LEU A 316 8.76 -9.91 -2.09
CA LEU A 316 8.82 -8.48 -2.40
C LEU A 316 8.35 -7.62 -1.21
N PHE A 317 7.13 -7.87 -0.70
CA PHE A 317 6.60 -7.09 0.42
C PHE A 317 7.38 -7.30 1.72
N GLN A 318 7.83 -8.53 2.01
CA GLN A 318 8.70 -8.80 3.16
C GLN A 318 10.07 -8.11 3.03
N GLY A 319 10.62 -8.03 1.81
CA GLY A 319 11.83 -7.29 1.51
C GLY A 319 11.68 -5.80 1.81
N PHE A 320 10.60 -5.21 1.32
CA PHE A 320 10.24 -3.83 1.63
C PHE A 320 10.07 -3.61 3.14
N ALA A 321 9.31 -4.47 3.83
CA ALA A 321 9.10 -4.39 5.27
C ALA A 321 10.42 -4.48 6.08
N ARG A 322 11.37 -5.30 5.63
CA ARG A 322 12.72 -5.39 6.22
C ARG A 322 13.52 -4.11 6.01
N ALA A 323 13.46 -3.53 4.82
CA ALA A 323 14.14 -2.27 4.54
C ALA A 323 13.56 -1.07 5.31
N ALA A 324 12.26 -1.12 5.59
CA ALA A 324 11.54 -0.12 6.38
C ALA A 324 11.67 -0.32 7.90
N GLN A 325 12.40 -1.31 8.39
CA GLN A 325 12.54 -1.46 9.85
C GLN A 325 13.23 -0.23 10.47
N PRO A 326 12.66 0.36 11.54
CA PRO A 326 13.32 1.43 12.27
C PRO A 326 14.69 0.96 12.78
N SER A 327 15.71 1.80 12.62
CA SER A 327 16.99 1.58 13.30
C SER A 327 16.77 1.91 14.78
N GLY A 328 16.72 0.88 15.63
CA GLY A 328 16.47 1.00 17.07
C GLY A 328 17.59 1.71 17.84
#